data_AF-R1EGN2-F1
#
_entry.id   AF-R1EGN2-F1
#
_cell.length_a   1.000
_cell.length_b   1.000
_cell.length_c   1.000
_cell.angle_alpha   90.00
_cell.angle_beta   90.00
_cell.angle_gamma   90.00
#
_symmetry.space_group_name_H-M   'P 1'
#
loop_
_entity.id
_entity.type
_entity.pdbx_description
1 polymer ?
#
loop_
_entity_poly.entity_id
_entity_poly.type
_entity_poly.pdbx_seq_one_letter_code
_entity_poly.pdbx_strand_id
1 'polypeptide(L)'
;MFGALACIVIVELCERIGLNTLVSTMKSWLQNQGFSNADSSSVHQIFTLLSFSCCFLGGWLAETKFGRYKTESVPLFLFGVLVLVALGTGGIKPNISPFGADQIDPATEGAEAHKSSFFMYLYLTVNVGCLVAFGFLANGFAGRCRTLAPSAGLPGYIAIEDGFFFCYVLTAGLMATAVAVFFAGTPIYRKESFECASRPVLGPFFSRILEGRGTAKGKISLLGWVLLPTIIVLSILQVFVPWPFLTTLSLAADLLCIGCLCVAHRDNSWLGKPDAVTRCLDIVPVVVVGNVTFDTLYNTMFSYFYEQGCQMDTRVGSDGMQLNAAFFNLGSSIAVVFLTPVIEKAMRSTSGTFKVMCGIFMGAASQLVAAVIEYHRRQAEMTAMSAFWMVIPYAMMGTGEVLCNPVLQYIAYDGADPAYRSLMQALCLFAMGGPPKMRKTLYLATSP
;
A
#
# COMPACT_ATOMS: atom_id res chain seq x y z
N MET A 1 25.55 31.79 5.21
CA MET A 1 26.02 31.31 6.52
C MET A 1 24.99 31.55 7.62
N PHE A 2 24.53 32.78 7.85
CA PHE A 2 23.48 33.07 8.85
C PHE A 2 22.12 32.39 8.59
N GLY A 3 21.71 32.22 7.33
CA GLY A 3 20.45 31.53 7.00
C GLY A 3 20.43 30.06 7.41
N ALA A 4 21.52 29.32 7.21
CA ALA A 4 21.60 27.91 7.60
C ALA A 4 21.55 27.71 9.12
N LEU A 5 22.22 28.59 9.87
CA LEU A 5 22.18 28.59 11.34
C LEU A 5 20.78 28.93 11.87
N ALA A 6 20.09 29.90 11.25
CA ALA A 6 18.72 30.23 11.61
C ALA A 6 17.76 29.05 11.38
N CYS A 7 17.89 28.35 10.26
CA CYS A 7 17.09 27.14 9.98
C CYS A 7 17.31 26.04 11.04
N ILE A 8 18.56 25.77 11.43
CA ILE A 8 18.88 24.76 12.46
C ILE A 8 18.28 25.16 13.81
N VAL A 9 18.39 26.44 14.20
CA VAL A 9 17.80 26.93 15.45
C VAL A 9 16.27 26.86 15.43
N ILE A 10 15.64 27.11 14.28
CA ILE A 10 14.19 26.96 14.11
C ILE A 10 13.78 25.48 14.24
N VAL A 11 14.54 24.55 13.66
CA VAL A 11 14.28 23.11 13.79
C VAL A 11 14.40 22.65 15.24
N GLU A 12 15.48 23.04 15.93
CA GLU A 12 15.66 22.76 17.37
C GLU A 12 14.53 23.35 18.21
N LEU A 13 14.10 24.58 17.91
CA LEU A 13 12.99 25.23 18.59
C LEU A 13 11.67 24.47 18.39
N CYS A 14 11.35 24.10 17.15
CA CYS A 14 10.14 23.36 16.81
C CYS A 14 10.11 21.96 17.45
N GLU A 15 11.23 21.24 17.40
CA GLU A 15 11.39 19.93 18.05
C GLU A 15 11.15 20.04 19.56
N ARG A 16 11.79 21.00 20.23
CA ARG A 16 11.64 21.18 21.68
C ARG A 16 10.24 21.58 22.09
N ILE A 17 9.57 22.44 21.31
CA ILE A 17 8.17 22.79 21.57
C ILE A 17 7.30 21.54 21.45
N GLY A 18 7.46 20.75 20.37
CA GLY A 18 6.69 19.54 20.13
C GLY A 18 6.90 18.48 21.22
N LEU A 19 8.14 18.14 21.53
CA LEU A 19 8.49 17.11 22.51
C LEU A 19 8.06 17.49 23.93
N ASN A 20 8.31 18.73 24.37
CA ASN A 20 7.91 19.17 25.70
C ASN A 20 6.39 19.28 25.86
N THR A 21 5.68 19.69 24.80
CA THR A 21 4.20 19.68 24.80
C THR A 21 3.69 18.26 24.96
N LEU A 22 4.21 17.31 24.16
CA LEU A 22 3.79 15.91 24.22
C LEU A 22 4.08 15.28 25.59
N VAL A 23 5.30 15.46 26.11
CA VAL A 23 5.74 14.92 27.41
C VAL A 23 4.89 15.50 28.55
N SER A 24 4.55 16.79 28.50
CA SER A 24 3.76 17.45 29.55
C SER A 24 2.27 17.08 29.51
N THR A 25 1.68 16.85 28.34
CA THR A 25 0.24 16.54 28.23
C THR A 25 -0.08 15.04 28.25
N MET A 26 0.86 14.17 27.87
CA MET A 26 0.62 12.73 27.67
C MET A 26 0.06 12.03 28.92
N LYS A 27 0.58 12.33 30.11
CA LYS A 27 0.11 11.69 31.34
C LYS A 27 -1.33 12.07 31.68
N SER A 28 -1.68 13.35 31.55
CA SER A 28 -3.05 13.84 31.76
C SER A 28 -4.02 13.24 30.74
N TRP A 29 -3.58 13.12 29.49
CA TRP A 29 -4.37 12.47 28.45
C TRP A 29 -4.63 10.98 28.74
N LEU A 30 -3.61 10.22 29.15
CA LEU A 30 -3.76 8.80 29.52
C LEU A 30 -4.73 8.60 30.70
N GLN A 31 -4.67 9.48 31.70
CA GLN A 31 -5.60 9.44 32.83
C GLN A 31 -7.05 9.70 32.39
N ASN A 32 -7.28 10.62 31.45
CA ASN A 32 -8.60 10.86 30.86
C ASN A 32 -9.14 9.66 30.06
N GLN A 33 -8.25 8.77 29.58
CA GLN A 33 -8.62 7.51 28.92
C GLN A 33 -8.85 6.35 29.92
N GLY A 34 -8.84 6.63 31.23
CA GLY A 34 -9.11 5.64 32.27
C GLY A 34 -7.89 4.85 32.76
N PHE A 35 -6.66 5.25 32.38
CA PHE A 35 -5.45 4.62 32.91
C PHE A 35 -5.20 5.03 34.37
N SER A 36 -4.66 4.09 35.17
CA SER A 36 -4.22 4.41 36.52
C SER A 36 -3.03 5.38 36.50
N ASN A 37 -2.81 6.09 37.62
CA ASN A 37 -1.66 7.01 37.73
C ASN A 37 -0.31 6.27 37.63
N ALA A 38 -0.26 5.02 38.12
CA ALA A 38 0.91 4.17 38.01
C ALA A 38 1.18 3.77 36.54
N ASP A 39 0.17 3.30 35.81
CA ASP A 39 0.31 2.89 34.41
C ASP A 39 0.66 4.06 33.50
N SER A 40 0.01 5.21 33.70
CA SER A 40 0.30 6.44 32.94
C SER A 40 1.74 6.93 33.15
N SER A 41 2.27 6.74 34.37
CA SER A 41 3.67 7.08 34.69
C SER A 41 4.64 6.10 34.04
N SER A 42 4.32 4.81 34.04
CA SER A 42 5.12 3.77 33.36
C SER A 42 5.20 4.00 31.86
N VAL A 43 4.08 4.30 31.19
CA VAL A 43 4.04 4.62 29.75
C VAL A 43 4.89 5.87 29.45
N HIS A 44 4.78 6.90 30.30
CA HIS A 44 5.60 8.11 30.16
C HIS A 44 7.10 7.83 30.32
N GLN A 45 7.49 6.98 31.27
CA GLN A 45 8.88 6.59 31.47
C GLN A 45 9.42 5.74 30.32
N ILE A 46 8.62 4.80 29.79
CA ILE A 46 8.99 3.99 28.63
C ILE A 46 9.18 4.88 27.40
N PHE A 47 8.26 5.82 27.15
CA PHE A 47 8.38 6.79 26.06
C PHE A 47 9.68 7.59 26.18
N THR A 48 9.95 8.14 27.37
CA THR A 48 11.15 8.93 27.65
C THR A 48 12.43 8.10 27.46
N LEU A 49 12.46 6.88 27.99
CA LEU A 49 13.58 5.96 27.84
C LEU A 49 13.84 5.62 26.36
N LEU A 50 12.78 5.35 25.61
CA LEU A 50 12.87 5.03 24.18
C LEU A 50 13.38 6.23 23.37
N SER A 51 12.83 7.42 23.60
CA SER A 51 13.24 8.66 22.94
C SER A 51 14.75 8.93 23.14
N PHE A 52 15.24 8.89 24.38
CA PHE A 52 16.66 9.12 24.65
C PHE A 52 17.58 7.97 24.20
N SER A 53 17.10 6.73 24.22
CA SER A 53 17.86 5.60 23.65
C SER A 53 18.02 5.73 22.14
N CYS A 54 16.99 6.22 21.45
CA CYS A 54 17.04 6.51 20.03
C CYS A 54 18.03 7.64 19.69
N CYS A 55 18.25 8.63 20.58
CA CYS A 55 19.28 9.65 20.38
C CYS A 55 20.69 9.03 20.30
N PHE A 56 20.99 8.02 21.12
CA PHE A 56 22.27 7.32 21.10
C PHE A 56 22.49 6.59 19.76
N LEU A 57 21.46 5.89 19.27
CA LEU A 57 21.50 5.24 17.96
C LEU A 57 21.64 6.25 16.81
N GLY A 58 20.92 7.38 16.88
CA GLY A 58 21.02 8.47 15.91
C GLY A 58 22.43 9.07 15.83
N GLY A 59 23.05 9.31 16.99
CA GLY A 59 24.44 9.77 17.07
C GLY A 59 25.43 8.76 16.50
N TRP A 60 25.31 7.48 16.87
CA TRP A 60 26.19 6.42 16.36
C TRP A 60 26.10 6.26 14.84
N LEU A 61 24.88 6.32 14.26
CA LEU A 61 24.67 6.27 12.81
C LEU A 61 25.20 7.53 12.10
N ALA A 62 25.17 8.69 12.76
CA ALA A 62 25.72 9.95 12.25
C ALA A 62 27.24 9.92 12.11
N GLU A 63 27.92 9.26 13.03
CA GLU A 63 29.38 9.18 13.04
C GLU A 63 29.93 8.06 12.16
N THR A 64 29.23 6.91 12.06
CA THR A 64 29.80 5.71 11.42
C THR A 64 29.52 5.54 9.93
N LYS A 65 28.38 6.03 9.41
CA LYS A 65 27.94 5.70 8.03
C LYS A 65 27.47 6.85 7.16
N PHE A 66 26.68 7.79 7.69
CA PHE A 66 25.89 8.68 6.83
C PHE A 66 26.32 10.16 6.90
N GLY A 67 27.01 10.58 7.97
CA GLY A 67 27.37 11.98 8.22
C GLY A 67 26.19 12.80 8.75
N ARG A 68 26.49 13.78 9.62
CA ARG A 68 25.50 14.49 10.47
C ARG A 68 24.24 14.98 9.75
N TYR A 69 24.37 15.62 8.58
CA TYR A 69 23.22 16.14 7.81
C TYR A 69 22.37 15.04 7.14
N LYS A 70 22.99 13.96 6.63
CA LYS A 70 22.27 12.89 5.91
C LYS A 70 21.62 11.88 6.87
N THR A 71 22.11 11.78 8.10
CA THR A 71 21.51 10.95 9.16
C THR A 71 20.20 11.53 9.68
N GLU A 72 20.01 12.85 9.59
CA GLU A 72 18.73 13.46 9.98
C GLU A 72 17.70 13.39 8.85
N SER A 73 18.09 13.53 7.59
CA SER A 73 17.10 13.61 6.49
C SER A 73 16.66 12.24 5.94
N VAL A 74 17.59 11.30 5.70
CA VAL A 74 17.25 10.02 5.05
C VAL A 74 16.61 9.03 6.01
N PRO A 75 17.15 8.76 7.22
CA PRO A 75 16.48 7.93 8.23
C PRO A 75 15.12 8.47 8.66
N LEU A 76 14.96 9.78 8.83
CA LEU A 76 13.67 10.38 9.19
C LEU A 76 12.65 10.28 8.04
N PHE A 77 13.09 10.49 6.79
CA PHE A 77 12.25 10.26 5.61
C PHE A 77 11.83 8.79 5.52
N LEU A 78 12.77 7.86 5.69
CA LEU A 78 12.48 6.42 5.68
C LEU A 78 11.55 6.03 6.83
N PHE A 79 11.76 6.56 8.03
CA PHE A 79 10.85 6.34 9.17
C PHE A 79 9.46 6.92 8.89
N GLY A 80 9.37 8.16 8.41
CA GLY A 80 8.10 8.81 8.07
C GLY A 80 7.31 8.03 7.02
N VAL A 81 7.95 7.60 5.93
CA VAL A 81 7.29 6.85 4.86
C VAL A 81 6.99 5.40 5.27
N LEU A 82 7.95 4.69 5.87
CA LEU A 82 7.82 3.26 6.17
C LEU A 82 6.99 2.99 7.43
N VAL A 83 6.90 3.94 8.37
CA VAL A 83 6.15 3.78 9.62
C VAL A 83 4.91 4.64 9.61
N LEU A 84 5.02 5.97 9.51
CA LEU A 84 3.87 6.86 9.68
C LEU A 84 2.88 6.76 8.52
N VAL A 85 3.35 6.83 7.27
CA VAL A 85 2.49 6.69 6.10
C VAL A 85 1.94 5.27 5.97
N ALA A 86 2.76 4.25 6.23
CA ALA A 86 2.30 2.86 6.20
C ALA A 86 1.21 2.57 7.26
N LEU A 87 1.40 3.03 8.50
CA LEU A 87 0.39 2.88 9.56
C LEU A 87 -0.87 3.68 9.26
N GLY A 88 -0.74 4.93 8.79
CA GLY A 88 -1.89 5.76 8.42
C GLY A 88 -2.71 5.13 7.29
N THR A 89 -2.04 4.70 6.21
CA THR A 89 -2.71 4.04 5.09
C THR A 89 -3.29 2.68 5.47
N GLY A 90 -2.59 1.88 6.27
CA GLY A 90 -3.06 0.59 6.78
C GLY A 90 -4.25 0.71 7.74
N GLY A 91 -4.35 1.80 8.50
CA GLY A 91 -5.50 2.10 9.36
C GLY A 91 -6.72 2.63 8.61
N ILE A 92 -6.52 3.48 7.59
CA ILE A 92 -7.64 4.12 6.86
C ILE A 92 -8.26 3.17 5.83
N LYS A 93 -7.44 2.50 5.01
CA LYS A 93 -7.91 1.71 3.85
C LYS A 93 -8.98 0.65 4.17
N PRO A 94 -8.83 -0.21 5.20
CA PRO A 94 -9.83 -1.25 5.47
C PRO A 94 -11.13 -0.70 6.11
N ASN A 95 -11.12 0.54 6.61
CA ASN A 95 -12.23 1.09 7.39
C ASN A 95 -13.05 2.13 6.63
N ILE A 96 -12.44 2.90 5.71
CA ILE A 96 -13.14 3.99 5.00
C ILE A 96 -14.25 3.47 4.09
N SER A 97 -14.03 2.37 3.37
CA SER A 97 -15.01 1.83 2.42
C SER A 97 -16.22 1.21 3.13
N PRO A 98 -16.06 0.35 4.16
CA PRO A 98 -17.19 -0.11 4.97
C PRO A 98 -17.91 1.05 5.67
N PHE A 99 -17.17 1.97 6.29
CA PHE A 99 -17.76 3.12 6.99
C PHE A 99 -18.64 3.97 6.06
N GLY A 100 -18.19 4.23 4.83
CA GLY A 100 -18.97 4.96 3.83
C GLY A 100 -20.23 4.20 3.38
N ALA A 101 -20.13 2.88 3.20
CA ALA A 101 -21.27 2.04 2.85
C ALA A 101 -22.31 1.96 3.99
N ASP A 102 -21.86 1.99 5.25
CA ASP A 102 -22.72 1.94 6.44
C ASP A 102 -23.50 3.24 6.69
N GLN A 103 -23.17 4.34 5.97
CA GLN A 103 -23.96 5.57 6.02
C GLN A 103 -25.31 5.45 5.30
N ILE A 104 -25.47 4.44 4.44
CA ILE A 104 -26.69 4.21 3.67
C ILE A 104 -27.62 3.33 4.49
N ASP A 105 -28.79 3.88 4.86
CA ASP A 105 -29.73 3.16 5.70
C ASP A 105 -30.32 1.93 4.99
N PRO A 106 -30.19 0.71 5.56
CA PRO A 106 -30.76 -0.51 4.98
C PRO A 106 -32.28 -0.43 4.76
N ALA A 107 -32.99 0.40 5.51
CA ALA A 107 -34.43 0.59 5.38
C ALA A 107 -34.84 1.47 4.18
N THR A 108 -33.88 2.11 3.50
CA THR A 108 -34.16 2.97 2.34
C THR A 108 -34.50 2.14 1.11
N GLU A 109 -35.57 2.48 0.40
CA GLU A 109 -35.85 1.88 -0.91
C GLU A 109 -34.67 2.09 -1.86
N GLY A 110 -34.16 1.01 -2.46
CA GLY A 110 -32.98 1.05 -3.33
C GLY A 110 -31.64 1.22 -2.61
N ALA A 111 -31.54 0.92 -1.30
CA ALA A 111 -30.28 0.98 -0.54
C ALA A 111 -29.10 0.26 -1.24
N GLU A 112 -29.35 -0.91 -1.83
CA GLU A 112 -28.33 -1.66 -2.58
C GLU A 112 -27.85 -0.93 -3.85
N ALA A 113 -28.75 -0.24 -4.55
CA ALA A 113 -28.38 0.59 -5.71
C ALA A 113 -27.56 1.82 -5.30
N HIS A 114 -27.89 2.43 -4.16
CA HIS A 114 -27.12 3.54 -3.60
C HIS A 114 -25.73 3.09 -3.15
N LYS A 115 -25.60 1.91 -2.50
CA LYS A 115 -24.29 1.34 -2.12
C LYS A 115 -23.43 1.05 -3.35
N SER A 116 -24.01 0.43 -4.38
CA SER A 116 -23.30 0.18 -5.64
C SER A 116 -22.80 1.48 -6.29
N SER A 117 -23.64 2.53 -6.31
CA SER A 117 -23.26 3.84 -6.83
C SER A 117 -22.12 4.48 -6.01
N PHE A 118 -22.16 4.37 -4.68
CA PHE A 118 -21.08 4.84 -3.81
C PHE A 118 -19.74 4.19 -4.14
N PHE A 119 -19.69 2.86 -4.26
CA PHE A 119 -18.46 2.16 -4.63
C PHE A 119 -17.95 2.56 -6.02
N MET A 120 -18.85 2.83 -6.97
CA MET A 120 -18.47 3.34 -8.30
C MET A 120 -17.84 4.73 -8.22
N TYR A 121 -18.42 5.66 -7.46
CA TYR A 121 -17.85 7.00 -7.25
C TYR A 121 -16.50 6.96 -6.50
N LEU A 122 -16.38 6.07 -5.51
CA LEU A 122 -15.14 5.85 -4.79
C LEU A 122 -14.03 5.39 -5.75
N TYR A 123 -14.34 4.41 -6.61
CA TYR A 123 -13.40 3.89 -7.60
C TYR A 123 -13.02 4.92 -8.67
N LEU A 124 -13.98 5.73 -9.13
CA LEU A 124 -13.71 6.85 -10.04
C LEU A 124 -12.76 7.87 -9.41
N THR A 125 -13.00 8.23 -8.14
CA THR A 125 -12.17 9.22 -7.41
C THR A 125 -10.73 8.74 -7.27
N VAL A 126 -10.52 7.46 -6.98
CA VAL A 126 -9.18 6.85 -6.92
C VAL A 126 -8.46 6.98 -8.26
N ASN A 127 -9.13 6.65 -9.36
CA ASN A 127 -8.52 6.72 -10.70
C ASN A 127 -8.23 8.16 -11.14
N VAL A 128 -9.12 9.10 -10.87
CA VAL A 128 -8.87 10.53 -11.11
C VAL A 128 -7.67 11.02 -10.29
N GLY A 129 -7.56 10.60 -9.02
CA GLY A 129 -6.40 10.88 -8.18
C GLY A 129 -5.08 10.37 -8.80
N CYS A 130 -5.08 9.14 -9.31
CA CYS A 130 -3.93 8.56 -10.03
C CYS A 130 -3.59 9.35 -11.31
N LEU A 131 -4.60 9.81 -12.07
CA LEU A 131 -4.38 10.64 -13.27
C LEU A 131 -3.69 11.97 -12.92
N VAL A 132 -4.13 12.64 -11.84
CA VAL A 132 -3.50 13.88 -11.36
C VAL A 132 -2.09 13.62 -10.84
N ALA A 133 -1.88 12.53 -10.10
CA ALA A 133 -0.58 12.18 -9.54
C ALA A 133 0.46 11.86 -10.62
N PHE A 134 0.15 10.94 -11.54
CA PHE A 134 1.09 10.51 -12.58
C PHE A 134 1.17 11.48 -13.76
N GLY A 135 0.09 12.17 -14.09
CA GLY A 135 0.05 13.13 -15.20
C GLY A 135 0.63 14.48 -14.82
N PHE A 136 0.15 15.06 -13.73
CA PHE A 136 0.46 16.45 -13.37
C PHE A 136 1.56 16.56 -12.30
N LEU A 137 1.48 15.85 -11.18
CA LEU A 137 2.46 16.01 -10.09
C LEU A 137 3.83 15.43 -10.46
N ALA A 138 3.86 14.22 -11.03
CA ALA A 138 5.11 13.54 -11.39
C ALA A 138 5.89 14.22 -12.52
N ASN A 139 5.23 14.97 -13.40
CA ASN A 139 5.85 15.64 -14.57
C ASN A 139 5.95 17.16 -14.41
N GLY A 140 4.92 17.81 -13.85
CA GLY A 140 4.85 19.26 -13.72
C GLY A 140 5.81 19.81 -12.66
N PHE A 141 5.86 19.18 -11.48
CA PHE A 141 6.69 19.65 -10.36
C PHE A 141 8.01 18.87 -10.21
N ALA A 142 7.99 17.54 -10.39
CA ALA A 142 9.21 16.73 -10.32
C ALA A 142 9.94 16.59 -11.68
N GLY A 143 9.22 16.59 -12.80
CA GLY A 143 9.78 16.44 -14.16
C GLY A 143 10.35 17.73 -14.76
N ARG A 144 9.76 18.90 -14.46
CA ARG A 144 10.34 20.20 -14.85
C ARG A 144 11.69 20.50 -14.19
N CYS A 145 12.01 19.84 -13.08
CA CYS A 145 13.33 19.93 -12.47
C CYS A 145 14.44 19.20 -13.26
N ARG A 146 14.09 18.28 -14.16
CA ARG A 146 15.06 17.54 -15.01
C ARG A 146 15.15 18.07 -16.44
N THR A 147 14.15 18.80 -16.92
CA THR A 147 14.17 19.34 -18.30
C THR A 147 15.13 20.52 -18.49
N LEU A 148 15.79 21.00 -17.43
CA LEU A 148 16.78 22.09 -17.53
C LEU A 148 18.02 21.85 -16.64
N ALA A 149 18.76 20.76 -16.90
CA ALA A 149 20.19 20.63 -16.58
C ALA A 149 20.85 19.47 -17.37
N PRO A 150 22.05 19.58 -17.96
CA PRO A 150 22.74 20.69 -18.60
C PRO A 150 23.19 20.32 -20.03
N SER A 151 22.34 19.70 -20.85
CA SER A 151 22.65 19.44 -22.27
C SER A 151 22.25 20.58 -23.22
N ALA A 152 21.63 21.66 -22.72
CA ALA A 152 21.13 22.77 -23.54
C ALA A 152 21.35 24.20 -22.97
N GLY A 153 22.12 24.39 -21.90
CA GLY A 153 22.62 25.73 -21.50
C GLY A 153 21.59 26.81 -21.11
N LEU A 154 20.34 26.46 -20.75
CA LEU A 154 19.31 27.41 -20.29
C LEU A 154 18.90 27.16 -18.83
N PRO A 155 18.59 28.21 -18.03
CA PRO A 155 18.37 28.09 -16.59
C PRO A 155 17.01 27.46 -16.26
N GLY A 156 17.01 26.39 -15.46
CA GLY A 156 15.82 25.83 -14.83
C GLY A 156 15.14 26.80 -13.88
N TYR A 157 13.80 26.88 -13.92
CA TYR A 157 13.02 27.81 -13.09
C TYR A 157 12.80 27.34 -11.63
N ILE A 158 13.07 26.06 -11.30
CA ILE A 158 12.91 25.48 -9.94
C ILE A 158 14.01 24.42 -9.73
N ALA A 159 14.69 24.43 -8.58
CA ALA A 159 15.72 23.43 -8.26
C ALA A 159 15.08 22.05 -7.99
N ILE A 160 15.80 20.94 -8.29
CA ILE A 160 15.32 19.56 -8.07
C ILE A 160 14.84 19.34 -6.63
N GLU A 161 15.52 19.94 -5.66
CA GLU A 161 15.19 19.84 -4.23
C GLU A 161 13.85 20.52 -3.90
N ASP A 162 13.57 21.67 -4.53
CA ASP A 162 12.33 22.44 -4.33
C ASP A 162 11.09 21.73 -4.92
N GLY A 163 11.27 21.02 -6.04
CA GLY A 163 10.19 20.28 -6.71
C GLY A 163 9.67 19.11 -5.88
N PHE A 164 10.56 18.31 -5.28
CA PHE A 164 10.17 17.22 -4.38
C PHE A 164 9.54 17.75 -3.08
N PHE A 165 10.13 18.80 -2.49
CA PHE A 165 9.59 19.44 -1.30
C PHE A 165 8.15 19.91 -1.51
N PHE A 166 7.87 20.60 -2.62
CA PHE A 166 6.51 21.07 -2.94
C PHE A 166 5.51 19.93 -3.11
N CYS A 167 5.87 18.86 -3.83
CA CYS A 167 5.01 17.69 -4.01
C CYS A 167 4.64 17.02 -2.67
N TYR A 168 5.61 16.86 -1.77
CA TYR A 168 5.35 16.24 -0.47
C TYR A 168 4.55 17.15 0.47
N VAL A 169 4.83 18.46 0.49
CA VAL A 169 4.04 19.43 1.28
C VAL A 169 2.61 19.52 0.78
N LEU A 170 2.40 19.55 -0.54
CA LEU A 170 1.07 19.53 -1.14
C LEU A 170 0.30 18.26 -0.72
N THR A 171 0.94 17.09 -0.79
CA THR A 171 0.33 15.82 -0.41
C THR A 171 -0.01 15.79 1.09
N ALA A 172 0.88 16.30 1.94
CA ALA A 172 0.63 16.43 3.38
C ALA A 172 -0.55 17.39 3.66
N GLY A 173 -0.63 18.51 2.95
CA GLY A 173 -1.74 19.46 3.05
C GLY A 173 -3.08 18.87 2.62
N LEU A 174 -3.10 18.09 1.52
CA LEU A 174 -4.30 17.37 1.07
C LEU A 174 -4.76 16.34 2.10
N MET A 175 -3.84 15.59 2.70
CA MET A 175 -4.17 14.64 3.76
C MET A 175 -4.70 15.35 5.01
N ALA A 176 -4.07 16.44 5.44
CA ALA A 176 -4.54 17.25 6.57
C ALA A 176 -5.96 17.81 6.31
N THR A 177 -6.23 18.23 5.08
CA THR A 177 -7.55 18.68 4.66
C THR A 177 -8.57 17.55 4.71
N ALA A 178 -8.22 16.36 4.22
CA ALA A 178 -9.10 15.19 4.27
C ALA A 178 -9.47 14.82 5.72
N VAL A 179 -8.50 14.85 6.63
CA VAL A 179 -8.72 14.61 8.06
C VAL A 179 -9.63 15.69 8.67
N ALA A 180 -9.38 16.97 8.35
CA ALA A 180 -10.22 18.08 8.83
C ALA A 180 -11.67 17.95 8.35
N VAL A 181 -11.88 17.59 7.09
CA VAL A 181 -13.22 17.34 6.51
C VAL A 181 -13.90 16.17 7.20
N PHE A 182 -13.19 15.08 7.46
CA PHE A 182 -13.73 13.91 8.18
C PHE A 182 -14.20 14.30 9.59
N PHE A 183 -13.38 15.01 10.35
CA PHE A 183 -13.78 15.47 11.69
C PHE A 183 -14.91 16.48 11.66
N ALA A 184 -14.91 17.41 10.70
CA ALA A 184 -16.01 18.37 10.51
C ALA A 184 -17.35 17.67 10.15
N GLY A 185 -17.29 16.50 9.49
CA GLY A 185 -18.45 15.67 9.16
C GLY A 185 -18.98 14.80 10.30
N THR A 186 -18.26 14.69 11.43
CA THR A 186 -18.67 13.89 12.60
C THR A 186 -20.13 14.06 13.05
N PRO A 187 -20.73 15.28 13.11
CA PRO A 187 -22.13 15.42 13.52
C PRO A 187 -23.14 14.89 12.50
N ILE A 188 -22.73 14.67 11.25
CA ILE A 188 -23.60 14.25 10.12
C ILE A 188 -23.62 12.73 10.00
N TYR A 189 -22.54 12.05 10.36
CA TYR A 189 -22.42 10.61 10.20
C TYR A 189 -23.37 9.82 11.10
N ARG A 190 -23.85 8.67 10.59
CA ARG A 190 -24.69 7.75 11.36
C ARG A 190 -23.88 7.12 12.48
N LYS A 191 -24.28 7.38 13.73
CA LYS A 191 -23.55 6.95 14.94
C LYS A 191 -23.55 5.44 15.16
N GLU A 192 -24.50 4.71 14.61
CA GLU A 192 -24.55 3.24 14.62
C GLU A 192 -23.34 2.62 13.90
N SER A 193 -22.74 3.33 12.93
CA SER A 193 -21.49 2.93 12.27
C SER A 193 -20.25 3.12 13.17
N PHE A 194 -20.36 3.90 14.25
CA PHE A 194 -19.28 4.15 15.23
C PHE A 194 -19.38 3.26 16.47
N GLU A 195 -20.46 2.48 16.62
CA GLU A 195 -20.56 1.57 17.76
C GLU A 195 -19.43 0.55 17.68
N CYS A 196 -18.45 0.71 18.58
CA CYS A 196 -17.40 -0.27 18.79
C CYS A 196 -18.12 -1.60 19.07
N ALA A 197 -17.90 -2.60 18.22
CA ALA A 197 -18.32 -3.96 18.54
C ALA A 197 -17.81 -4.25 19.94
N SER A 198 -18.72 -4.37 20.91
CA SER A 198 -18.37 -4.44 22.34
C SER A 198 -17.58 -5.70 22.69
N ARG A 199 -17.37 -6.56 21.69
CA ARG A 199 -16.67 -7.84 21.77
C ARG A 199 -15.37 -7.75 20.97
N PRO A 200 -14.24 -8.18 21.55
CA PRO A 200 -13.00 -8.32 20.79
C PRO A 200 -13.23 -9.26 19.61
N VAL A 201 -12.80 -8.87 18.42
CA VAL A 201 -13.00 -9.65 17.18
C VAL A 201 -11.91 -10.72 17.02
N LEU A 202 -10.65 -10.38 17.32
CA LEU A 202 -9.52 -11.30 17.18
C LEU A 202 -9.54 -12.45 18.20
N GLY A 203 -9.99 -12.19 19.44
CA GLY A 203 -10.02 -13.19 20.51
C GLY A 203 -10.85 -14.42 20.14
N PRO A 204 -12.15 -14.26 19.83
CA PRO A 204 -13.03 -15.33 19.37
C PRO A 204 -12.58 -15.99 18.07
N PHE A 205 -12.02 -15.21 17.13
CA PHE A 205 -11.49 -15.73 15.87
C PHE A 205 -10.36 -16.73 16.11
N PHE A 206 -9.35 -16.34 16.91
CA PHE A 206 -8.23 -17.22 17.21
C PHE A 206 -8.58 -18.32 18.20
N SER A 207 -9.44 -18.07 19.19
CA SER A 207 -9.87 -19.14 20.12
C SER A 207 -10.51 -20.28 19.34
N ARG A 208 -11.28 -19.96 18.30
CA ARG A 208 -11.91 -20.96 17.45
C ARG A 208 -10.92 -21.79 16.64
N ILE A 209 -9.90 -21.15 16.07
CA ILE A 209 -8.80 -21.87 15.39
C ILE A 209 -8.04 -22.77 16.40
N LEU A 210 -7.84 -22.30 17.62
CA LEU A 210 -7.18 -23.06 18.69
C LEU A 210 -7.98 -24.30 19.13
N GLU A 211 -9.31 -24.29 19.07
CA GLU A 211 -10.13 -25.48 19.36
C GLU A 211 -9.76 -26.66 18.45
N GLY A 212 -9.41 -26.37 17.19
CA GLY A 212 -8.99 -27.40 16.22
C GLY A 212 -7.55 -27.88 16.35
N ARG A 213 -6.77 -27.43 17.36
CA ARG A 213 -5.35 -27.80 17.57
C ARG A 213 -5.06 -29.30 17.64
N GLY A 214 -6.08 -30.10 17.99
CA GLY A 214 -5.98 -31.55 18.04
C GLY A 214 -5.93 -32.22 16.66
N THR A 215 -6.38 -31.53 15.62
CA THR A 215 -6.45 -32.05 14.25
C THR A 215 -5.19 -31.69 13.44
N ALA A 216 -4.83 -32.51 12.45
CA ALA A 216 -3.71 -32.20 11.56
C ALA A 216 -3.94 -30.89 10.78
N LYS A 217 -5.16 -30.67 10.26
CA LYS A 217 -5.55 -29.43 9.57
C LYS A 217 -5.49 -28.20 10.48
N GLY A 218 -5.94 -28.31 11.73
CA GLY A 218 -5.86 -27.20 12.70
C GLY A 218 -4.42 -26.82 13.05
N LYS A 219 -3.49 -27.78 13.15
CA LYS A 219 -2.06 -27.48 13.32
C LYS A 219 -1.47 -26.74 12.11
N ILE A 220 -1.84 -27.16 10.90
CA ILE A 220 -1.44 -26.49 9.65
C ILE A 220 -2.01 -25.07 9.59
N SER A 221 -3.28 -24.88 9.97
CA SER A 221 -3.94 -23.57 10.09
C SER A 221 -3.14 -22.66 11.03
N LEU A 222 -2.88 -23.13 12.26
CA LEU A 222 -2.15 -22.36 13.28
C LEU A 222 -0.77 -21.94 12.79
N LEU A 223 -0.05 -22.83 12.10
CA LEU A 223 1.24 -22.51 11.49
C LEU A 223 1.10 -21.36 10.48
N GLY A 224 0.12 -21.43 9.57
CA GLY A 224 -0.14 -20.38 8.58
C GLY A 224 -0.40 -19.01 9.23
N TRP A 225 -1.28 -18.96 10.23
CA TRP A 225 -1.62 -17.72 10.93
C TRP A 225 -0.48 -17.14 11.78
N VAL A 226 0.38 -17.98 12.37
CA VAL A 226 1.58 -17.54 13.11
C VAL A 226 2.69 -17.04 12.17
N LEU A 227 2.75 -17.57 10.95
CA LEU A 227 3.73 -17.12 9.96
C LEU A 227 3.43 -15.71 9.44
N LEU A 228 2.17 -15.26 9.39
CA LEU A 228 1.80 -13.91 8.93
C LEU A 228 2.57 -12.76 9.62
N PRO A 229 2.58 -12.63 10.97
CA PRO A 229 3.37 -11.59 11.63
C PRO A 229 4.88 -11.81 11.45
N THR A 230 5.33 -13.06 11.33
CA THR A 230 6.75 -13.38 11.09
C THR A 230 7.20 -12.85 9.73
N ILE A 231 6.37 -13.00 8.69
CA ILE A 231 6.61 -12.48 7.33
C ILE A 231 6.76 -10.96 7.34
N ILE A 232 5.94 -10.24 8.12
CA ILE A 232 6.04 -8.78 8.24
C ILE A 232 7.41 -8.38 8.81
N VAL A 233 7.85 -9.06 9.88
CA VAL A 233 9.15 -8.79 10.50
C VAL A 233 10.29 -9.11 9.53
N LEU A 234 10.24 -10.25 8.83
CA LEU A 234 11.24 -10.63 7.83
C LEU A 234 11.31 -9.62 6.68
N SER A 235 10.15 -9.14 6.21
CA SER A 235 10.05 -8.13 5.16
C SER A 235 10.67 -6.80 5.58
N ILE A 236 10.43 -6.36 6.82
CA ILE A 236 11.06 -5.15 7.37
C ILE A 236 12.57 -5.34 7.51
N LEU A 237 13.02 -6.47 8.04
CA LEU A 237 14.44 -6.78 8.20
C LEU A 237 15.18 -6.80 6.86
N GLN A 238 14.55 -7.31 5.79
CA GLN A 238 15.12 -7.35 4.45
C GLN A 238 15.42 -5.94 3.88
N VAL A 239 14.66 -4.92 4.29
CA VAL A 239 14.92 -3.53 3.87
C VAL A 239 16.25 -3.03 4.44
N PHE A 240 16.57 -3.38 5.69
CA PHE A 240 17.77 -2.91 6.39
C PHE A 240 18.99 -3.82 6.18
N VAL A 241 18.77 -5.11 6.01
CA VAL A 241 19.82 -6.15 5.86
C VAL A 241 19.59 -6.90 4.54
N PRO A 242 20.16 -6.42 3.41
CA PRO A 242 19.92 -6.98 2.09
C PRO A 242 20.75 -8.25 1.86
N TRP A 243 20.51 -9.30 2.67
CA TRP A 243 21.18 -10.59 2.55
C TRP A 243 20.38 -11.54 1.64
N PRO A 244 21.04 -12.22 0.68
CA PRO A 244 20.36 -13.18 -0.20
C PRO A 244 19.65 -14.30 0.56
N PHE A 245 20.27 -14.80 1.64
CA PHE A 245 19.67 -15.82 2.51
C PHE A 245 18.36 -15.35 3.13
N LEU A 246 18.30 -14.10 3.62
CA LEU A 246 17.10 -13.54 4.23
C LEU A 246 15.95 -13.39 3.21
N THR A 247 16.30 -13.07 1.95
CA THR A 247 15.32 -12.99 0.85
C THR A 247 14.75 -14.38 0.54
N THR A 248 15.59 -15.40 0.43
CA THR A 248 15.13 -16.78 0.20
C THR A 248 14.31 -17.31 1.37
N LEU A 249 14.71 -16.99 2.61
CA LEU A 249 13.98 -17.36 3.81
C LEU A 249 12.60 -16.69 3.87
N SER A 250 12.50 -15.41 3.53
CA SER A 250 11.22 -14.69 3.47
C SER A 250 10.31 -15.32 2.43
N LEU A 251 10.81 -15.54 1.20
CA LEU A 251 10.02 -16.18 0.14
C LEU A 251 9.55 -17.59 0.53
N ALA A 252 10.40 -18.37 1.20
CA ALA A 252 10.01 -19.68 1.70
C ALA A 252 8.92 -19.58 2.79
N ALA A 253 9.03 -18.60 3.70
CA ALA A 253 8.02 -18.34 4.71
C ALA A 253 6.68 -17.90 4.10
N ASP A 254 6.70 -17.07 3.05
CA ASP A 254 5.50 -16.65 2.31
C ASP A 254 4.80 -17.82 1.65
N LEU A 255 5.54 -18.63 0.89
CA LEU A 255 5.00 -19.81 0.21
C LEU A 255 4.47 -20.84 1.21
N LEU A 256 5.17 -21.03 2.33
CA LEU A 256 4.72 -21.91 3.41
C LEU A 256 3.44 -21.39 4.05
N CYS A 257 3.36 -20.08 4.35
CA CYS A 257 2.17 -19.45 4.94
C CYS A 257 0.96 -19.61 4.02
N ILE A 258 1.10 -19.26 2.74
CA ILE A 258 0.04 -19.40 1.73
C ILE A 258 -0.38 -20.87 1.62
N GLY A 259 0.58 -21.78 1.50
CA GLY A 259 0.32 -23.22 1.41
C GLY A 259 -0.44 -23.74 2.63
N CYS A 260 -0.03 -23.34 3.84
CA CYS A 260 -0.69 -23.72 5.09
C CYS A 260 -2.14 -23.19 5.14
N LEU A 261 -2.37 -21.91 4.86
CA LEU A 261 -3.71 -21.32 4.87
C LEU A 261 -4.62 -21.97 3.83
N CYS A 262 -4.11 -22.23 2.62
CA CYS A 262 -4.90 -22.86 1.56
C CYS A 262 -5.24 -24.32 1.87
N VAL A 263 -4.28 -25.11 2.36
CA VAL A 263 -4.50 -26.53 2.67
C VAL A 263 -5.42 -26.69 3.88
N ALA A 264 -5.24 -25.87 4.91
CA ALA A 264 -6.06 -25.95 6.11
C ALA A 264 -7.51 -25.50 5.87
N HIS A 265 -7.70 -24.45 5.08
CA HIS A 265 -9.01 -23.83 4.87
C HIS A 265 -9.72 -24.22 3.56
N ARG A 266 -9.18 -25.21 2.82
CA ARG A 266 -9.91 -25.82 1.69
C ARG A 266 -11.21 -26.49 2.13
N ASP A 267 -11.21 -27.04 3.34
CA ASP A 267 -12.38 -27.64 3.97
C ASP A 267 -12.22 -27.51 5.50
N ASN A 268 -13.06 -26.66 6.08
CA ASN A 268 -13.07 -26.32 7.50
C ASN A 268 -13.92 -27.28 8.37
N SER A 269 -14.28 -28.46 7.85
CA SER A 269 -14.98 -29.51 8.61
C SER A 269 -14.27 -29.92 9.92
N TRP A 270 -12.95 -29.70 10.02
CA TRP A 270 -12.15 -29.95 11.21
C TRP A 270 -12.51 -29.06 12.42
N LEU A 271 -13.26 -27.98 12.20
CA LEU A 271 -13.81 -27.14 13.26
C LEU A 271 -15.15 -27.69 13.78
N GLY A 272 -15.77 -28.66 13.12
CA GLY A 272 -17.08 -29.20 13.49
C GLY A 272 -18.22 -28.34 12.92
N LYS A 273 -19.07 -27.77 13.78
CA LYS A 273 -20.25 -27.01 13.33
C LYS A 273 -19.84 -25.70 12.64
N PRO A 274 -20.45 -25.34 11.49
CA PRO A 274 -20.21 -24.07 10.83
C PRO A 274 -20.73 -22.92 11.70
N ASP A 275 -19.87 -21.95 11.94
CA ASP A 275 -20.18 -20.71 12.66
C ASP A 275 -19.70 -19.50 11.85
N ALA A 276 -19.80 -18.30 12.45
CA ALA A 276 -19.35 -17.06 11.84
C ALA A 276 -17.87 -17.08 11.42
N VAL A 277 -17.00 -17.74 12.20
CA VAL A 277 -15.56 -17.83 11.93
C VAL A 277 -15.31 -18.82 10.80
N THR A 278 -15.96 -19.99 10.80
CA THR A 278 -15.85 -20.99 9.73
C THR A 278 -16.19 -20.38 8.36
N ARG A 279 -17.26 -19.57 8.27
CA ARG A 279 -17.62 -18.85 7.03
C ARG A 279 -16.52 -17.91 6.55
N CYS A 280 -15.90 -17.17 7.48
CA CYS A 280 -14.77 -16.29 7.17
C CYS A 280 -13.53 -17.08 6.74
N LEU A 281 -13.32 -18.28 7.29
CA LEU A 281 -12.20 -19.14 6.91
C LEU A 281 -12.39 -19.78 5.54
N ASP A 282 -13.64 -20.08 5.12
CA ASP A 282 -13.93 -20.71 3.82
C ASP A 282 -13.50 -19.84 2.62
N ILE A 283 -13.50 -18.52 2.78
CA ILE A 283 -13.07 -17.57 1.74
C ILE A 283 -11.57 -17.30 1.71
N VAL A 284 -10.83 -17.64 2.78
CA VAL A 284 -9.39 -17.34 2.90
C VAL A 284 -8.57 -17.86 1.71
N PRO A 285 -8.72 -19.12 1.25
CA PRO A 285 -7.93 -19.61 0.13
C PRO A 285 -8.14 -18.83 -1.16
N VAL A 286 -9.39 -18.47 -1.48
CA VAL A 286 -9.73 -17.73 -2.71
C VAL A 286 -9.15 -16.32 -2.64
N VAL A 287 -9.30 -15.65 -1.51
CA VAL A 287 -8.78 -14.28 -1.30
C VAL A 287 -7.26 -14.28 -1.33
N VAL A 288 -6.59 -15.19 -0.61
CA VAL A 288 -5.12 -15.22 -0.55
C VAL A 288 -4.52 -15.58 -1.91
N VAL A 289 -4.98 -16.65 -2.56
CA VAL A 289 -4.42 -17.08 -3.85
C VAL A 289 -4.73 -16.08 -4.96
N GLY A 290 -5.96 -15.57 -5.00
CA GLY A 290 -6.39 -14.59 -5.99
C GLY A 290 -5.55 -13.31 -5.94
N ASN A 291 -5.44 -12.70 -4.75
CA ASN A 291 -4.65 -11.47 -4.59
C ASN A 291 -3.17 -11.73 -4.82
N VAL A 292 -2.56 -12.72 -4.15
CA VAL A 292 -1.10 -12.95 -4.30
C VAL A 292 -0.70 -13.22 -5.74
N THR A 293 -1.49 -13.99 -6.50
CA THR A 293 -1.16 -14.31 -7.90
C THR A 293 -1.26 -13.07 -8.79
N PHE A 294 -2.34 -12.30 -8.68
CA PHE A 294 -2.52 -11.10 -9.48
C PHE A 294 -1.52 -10.01 -9.06
N ASP A 295 -1.39 -9.75 -7.76
CA ASP A 295 -0.57 -8.66 -7.23
C ASP A 295 0.93 -8.90 -7.39
N THR A 296 1.38 -10.16 -7.50
CA THR A 296 2.77 -10.45 -7.90
C THR A 296 3.05 -9.89 -9.29
N LEU A 297 2.09 -10.01 -10.23
CA LEU A 297 2.20 -9.45 -11.57
C LEU A 297 1.99 -7.93 -11.54
N TYR A 298 0.96 -7.46 -10.85
CA TYR A 298 0.62 -6.04 -10.73
C TYR A 298 1.76 -5.22 -10.12
N ASN A 299 2.37 -5.69 -9.03
CA ASN A 299 3.41 -4.95 -8.34
C ASN A 299 4.67 -4.76 -9.18
N THR A 300 4.95 -5.62 -10.17
CA THR A 300 6.08 -5.40 -11.10
C THR A 300 5.92 -4.13 -11.94
N MET A 301 4.69 -3.68 -12.17
CA MET A 301 4.36 -2.47 -12.92
C MET A 301 5.02 -1.21 -12.31
N PHE A 302 5.06 -1.12 -10.98
CA PHE A 302 5.67 0.01 -10.28
C PHE A 302 7.20 -0.03 -10.25
N SER A 303 7.81 -1.17 -10.57
CA SER A 303 9.28 -1.31 -10.56
C SER A 303 9.86 -1.55 -11.94
N TYR A 304 9.54 -2.68 -12.58
CA TYR A 304 10.18 -3.09 -13.83
C TYR A 304 9.69 -2.29 -15.02
N PHE A 305 8.38 -2.02 -15.14
CA PHE A 305 7.88 -1.19 -16.24
C PHE A 305 8.38 0.25 -16.10
N TYR A 306 8.48 0.75 -14.87
CA TYR A 306 9.06 2.06 -14.59
C TYR A 306 10.55 2.12 -14.98
N GLU A 307 11.36 1.14 -14.55
CA GLU A 307 12.78 1.06 -14.92
C GLU A 307 12.97 0.93 -16.44
N GLN A 308 12.14 0.14 -17.12
CA GLN A 308 12.15 -0.02 -18.57
C GLN A 308 11.83 1.31 -19.26
N GLY A 309 10.78 2.02 -18.83
CA GLY A 309 10.42 3.34 -19.35
C GLY A 309 11.51 4.40 -19.14
N CYS A 310 12.32 4.29 -18.10
CA CYS A 310 13.48 5.17 -17.88
C CYS A 310 14.62 4.96 -18.90
N GLN A 311 14.63 3.82 -19.61
CA GLN A 311 15.65 3.45 -20.60
C GLN A 311 15.11 3.51 -22.04
N MET A 312 14.06 4.29 -22.27
CA MET A 312 13.41 4.50 -23.58
C MET A 312 13.30 6.01 -23.86
N ASP A 313 12.99 6.39 -25.10
CA ASP A 313 12.81 7.80 -25.43
C ASP A 313 11.50 8.36 -24.86
N THR A 314 11.61 9.22 -23.85
CA THR A 314 10.48 9.87 -23.15
C THR A 314 10.18 11.29 -23.65
N ARG A 315 10.84 11.74 -24.73
CA ARG A 315 10.66 13.09 -25.26
C ARG A 315 9.33 13.25 -25.99
N VAL A 316 8.69 14.40 -25.78
CA VAL A 316 7.41 14.78 -26.42
C VAL A 316 7.52 16.18 -27.01
N GLY A 317 7.07 16.31 -28.26
CA GLY A 317 7.03 17.57 -29.00
C GLY A 317 8.39 18.00 -29.57
N SER A 318 8.36 19.02 -30.43
CA SER A 318 9.56 19.65 -31.01
C SER A 318 10.47 20.31 -29.97
N ASP A 319 9.91 20.63 -28.80
CA ASP A 319 10.57 21.39 -27.74
C ASP A 319 11.38 20.48 -26.79
N GLY A 320 11.39 19.17 -27.01
CA GLY A 320 12.22 18.22 -26.28
C GLY A 320 11.83 17.97 -24.82
N MET A 321 10.56 18.20 -24.46
CA MET A 321 10.05 17.96 -23.11
C MET A 321 10.18 16.47 -22.74
N GLN A 322 10.93 16.17 -21.68
CA GLN A 322 11.10 14.79 -21.19
C GLN A 322 10.04 14.46 -20.13
N LEU A 323 9.30 13.37 -20.36
CA LEU A 323 8.35 12.83 -19.40
C LEU A 323 9.03 11.91 -18.39
N ASN A 324 8.51 11.91 -17.16
CA ASN A 324 8.84 10.94 -16.13
C ASN A 324 8.28 9.57 -16.53
N ALA A 325 9.04 8.48 -16.36
CA ALA A 325 8.56 7.13 -16.68
C ALA A 325 7.27 6.75 -15.92
N ALA A 326 7.02 7.34 -14.75
CA ALA A 326 5.76 7.17 -14.01
C ALA A 326 4.53 7.67 -14.79
N PHE A 327 4.71 8.60 -15.74
CA PHE A 327 3.66 9.07 -16.63
C PHE A 327 2.98 7.93 -17.40
N PHE A 328 3.75 6.94 -17.84
CA PHE A 328 3.19 5.85 -18.67
C PHE A 328 2.21 4.96 -17.88
N ASN A 329 2.23 5.01 -16.54
CA ASN A 329 1.23 4.37 -15.69
C ASN A 329 -0.18 4.94 -15.88
N LEU A 330 -0.33 6.14 -16.48
CA LEU A 330 -1.62 6.66 -16.90
C LEU A 330 -2.37 5.69 -17.82
N GLY A 331 -1.66 4.85 -18.59
CA GLY A 331 -2.26 3.80 -19.39
C GLY A 331 -3.16 2.86 -18.57
N SER A 332 -2.74 2.52 -17.35
CA SER A 332 -3.53 1.70 -16.43
C SER A 332 -4.80 2.43 -15.98
N SER A 333 -4.68 3.65 -15.46
CA SER A 333 -5.82 4.44 -14.98
C SER A 333 -6.82 4.79 -16.09
N ILE A 334 -6.34 5.09 -17.30
CA ILE A 334 -7.20 5.31 -18.48
C ILE A 334 -7.95 4.02 -18.83
N ALA A 335 -7.24 2.88 -18.89
CA ALA A 335 -7.86 1.59 -19.16
C ALA A 335 -8.94 1.27 -18.12
N VAL A 336 -8.66 1.49 -16.84
CA VAL A 336 -9.64 1.30 -15.77
C VAL A 336 -10.89 2.16 -16.00
N VAL A 337 -10.75 3.47 -16.19
CA VAL A 337 -11.90 4.38 -16.34
C VAL A 337 -12.75 4.04 -17.57
N PHE A 338 -12.12 3.78 -18.72
CA PHE A 338 -12.85 3.57 -19.97
C PHE A 338 -13.33 2.13 -20.17
N LEU A 339 -12.58 1.12 -19.70
CA LEU A 339 -12.92 -0.28 -19.91
C LEU A 339 -13.83 -0.85 -18.83
N THR A 340 -13.88 -0.27 -17.62
CA THR A 340 -14.82 -0.71 -16.56
C THR A 340 -16.27 -0.85 -17.05
N PRO A 341 -16.92 0.18 -17.64
CA PRO A 341 -18.32 0.05 -18.08
C PRO A 341 -18.51 -1.00 -19.18
N VAL A 342 -17.50 -1.18 -20.04
CA VAL A 342 -17.53 -2.18 -21.12
C VAL A 342 -17.44 -3.59 -20.53
N ILE A 343 -16.50 -3.80 -19.60
CA ILE A 343 -16.27 -5.06 -18.90
C ILE A 343 -17.48 -5.46 -18.07
N GLU A 344 -18.06 -4.53 -17.31
CA GLU A 344 -19.25 -4.78 -16.50
C GLU A 344 -20.44 -5.20 -17.37
N LYS A 345 -20.65 -4.53 -18.51
CA LYS A 345 -21.71 -4.90 -19.44
C LYS A 345 -21.46 -6.26 -20.09
N ALA A 346 -20.22 -6.55 -20.49
CA ALA A 346 -19.85 -7.78 -21.17
C ALA A 346 -19.85 -9.01 -20.24
N MET A 347 -19.45 -8.85 -18.98
CA MET A 347 -19.29 -9.94 -18.01
C MET A 347 -20.32 -9.92 -16.88
N ARG A 348 -21.50 -9.32 -17.11
CA ARG A 348 -22.54 -9.19 -16.08
C ARG A 348 -23.03 -10.53 -15.54
N SER A 349 -23.17 -11.53 -16.41
CA SER A 349 -23.70 -12.86 -16.07
C SER A 349 -22.63 -13.88 -15.66
N THR A 350 -21.37 -13.46 -15.56
CA THR A 350 -20.23 -14.35 -15.36
C THR A 350 -19.86 -14.46 -13.88
N SER A 351 -19.40 -15.64 -13.44
CA SER A 351 -19.02 -15.87 -12.04
C SER A 351 -17.83 -15.00 -11.62
N GLY A 352 -17.78 -14.61 -10.33
CA GLY A 352 -16.68 -13.81 -9.78
C GLY A 352 -15.32 -14.48 -9.96
N THR A 353 -15.24 -15.79 -9.70
CA THR A 353 -13.99 -16.56 -9.89
C THR A 353 -13.47 -16.52 -11.33
N PHE A 354 -14.37 -16.60 -12.32
CA PHE A 354 -13.97 -16.52 -13.72
C PHE A 354 -13.44 -15.12 -14.07
N LYS A 355 -14.05 -14.05 -13.55
CA LYS A 355 -13.54 -12.68 -13.72
C LYS A 355 -12.11 -12.55 -13.19
N VAL A 356 -11.85 -13.07 -11.98
CA VAL A 356 -10.50 -13.09 -11.39
C VAL A 356 -9.52 -13.87 -12.27
N MET A 357 -9.90 -15.03 -12.81
CA MET A 357 -9.04 -15.79 -13.74
C MET A 357 -8.72 -15.01 -15.02
N CYS A 358 -9.70 -14.33 -15.61
CA CYS A 358 -9.47 -13.46 -16.76
C CYS A 358 -8.54 -12.29 -16.42
N GLY A 359 -8.66 -11.69 -15.24
CA GLY A 359 -7.78 -10.62 -14.79
C GLY A 359 -6.33 -11.08 -14.60
N ILE A 360 -6.11 -12.26 -13.99
CA ILE A 360 -4.79 -12.88 -13.87
C ILE A 360 -4.20 -13.17 -15.25
N PHE A 361 -4.99 -13.71 -16.17
CA PHE A 361 -4.55 -13.96 -17.55
C PHE A 361 -4.12 -12.66 -18.25
N MET A 362 -4.90 -11.59 -18.10
CA MET A 362 -4.57 -10.29 -18.66
C MET A 362 -3.29 -9.69 -18.05
N GLY A 363 -3.09 -9.85 -16.74
CA GLY A 363 -1.86 -9.46 -16.05
C GLY A 363 -0.64 -10.23 -16.58
N ALA A 364 -0.77 -11.53 -16.83
CA ALA A 364 0.30 -12.34 -17.42
C ALA A 364 0.61 -11.92 -18.87
N ALA A 365 -0.43 -11.66 -19.67
CA ALA A 365 -0.28 -11.16 -21.03
C ALA A 365 0.40 -9.78 -21.06
N SER A 366 0.09 -8.89 -20.10
CA SER A 366 0.79 -7.61 -19.92
C SER A 366 2.29 -7.80 -19.67
N GLN A 367 2.69 -8.74 -18.80
CA GLN A 367 4.10 -9.05 -18.57
C GLN A 367 4.80 -9.59 -19.82
N LEU A 368 4.12 -10.45 -20.60
CA LEU A 368 4.67 -10.96 -21.86
C LEU A 368 4.89 -9.84 -22.88
N VAL A 369 3.93 -8.93 -23.03
CA VAL A 369 4.07 -7.76 -23.91
C VAL A 369 5.24 -6.88 -23.46
N ALA A 370 5.36 -6.60 -22.16
CA ALA A 370 6.49 -5.83 -21.62
C ALA A 370 7.84 -6.52 -21.87
N ALA A 371 7.89 -7.86 -21.74
CA ALA A 371 9.09 -8.65 -22.02
C ALA A 371 9.48 -8.61 -23.51
N VAL A 372 8.51 -8.66 -24.42
CA VAL A 372 8.74 -8.50 -25.87
C VAL A 372 9.27 -7.10 -26.19
N ILE A 373 8.69 -6.06 -25.58
CA ILE A 373 9.18 -4.67 -25.71
C ILE A 373 10.62 -4.58 -25.22
N GLU A 374 10.95 -5.20 -24.07
CA GLU A 374 12.32 -5.19 -23.52
C GLU A 374 13.31 -5.92 -24.43
N TYR A 375 12.91 -7.04 -25.02
CA TYR A 375 13.75 -7.78 -25.97
C TYR A 375 14.13 -6.91 -27.17
N HIS A 376 13.18 -6.19 -27.76
CA HIS A 376 13.45 -5.28 -28.87
C HIS A 376 14.26 -4.06 -28.44
N ARG A 377 13.96 -3.49 -27.26
CA ARG A 377 14.68 -2.35 -26.70
C ARG A 377 16.17 -2.64 -26.51
N ARG A 378 16.53 -3.85 -26.04
CA ARG A 378 17.93 -4.26 -25.86
C ARG A 378 18.74 -4.34 -27.14
N GLN A 379 18.09 -4.47 -28.29
CA GLN A 379 18.72 -4.52 -29.61
C GLN A 379 18.78 -3.16 -30.30
N ALA A 380 18.12 -2.15 -29.73
CA ALA A 380 18.01 -0.82 -30.30
C ALA A 380 18.77 0.20 -29.43
N GLU A 381 19.19 1.31 -30.03
CA GLU A 381 19.65 2.46 -29.25
C GLU A 381 18.48 3.09 -28.48
N MET A 382 18.77 3.69 -27.32
CA MET A 382 17.76 4.25 -26.42
C MET A 382 16.82 5.27 -27.10
N THR A 383 17.34 6.03 -28.07
CA THR A 383 16.60 7.06 -28.82
C THR A 383 15.72 6.48 -29.93
N ALA A 384 15.92 5.21 -30.31
CA ALA A 384 15.18 4.59 -31.41
C ALA A 384 13.80 4.06 -30.97
N MET A 385 13.56 3.88 -29.67
CA MET A 385 12.32 3.31 -29.15
C MET A 385 11.61 4.25 -28.20
N SER A 386 10.40 4.67 -28.59
CA SER A 386 9.56 5.56 -27.78
C SER A 386 8.99 4.84 -26.55
N ALA A 387 9.08 5.49 -25.39
CA ALA A 387 8.52 5.00 -24.13
C ALA A 387 6.98 4.89 -24.15
N PHE A 388 6.29 5.49 -25.13
CA PHE A 388 4.84 5.35 -25.30
C PHE A 388 4.39 3.91 -25.57
N TRP A 389 5.27 3.05 -26.07
CA TRP A 389 4.98 1.61 -26.19
C TRP A 389 4.64 0.96 -24.84
N MET A 390 5.14 1.52 -23.73
CA MET A 390 4.83 1.03 -22.39
C MET A 390 3.37 1.25 -21.98
N VAL A 391 2.65 2.19 -22.62
CA VAL A 391 1.23 2.42 -22.33
C VAL A 391 0.40 1.16 -22.56
N ILE A 392 0.78 0.30 -23.51
CA ILE A 392 0.08 -0.95 -23.84
C ILE A 392 0.13 -1.94 -22.66
N PRO A 393 1.30 -2.39 -22.16
CA PRO A 393 1.33 -3.29 -21.01
C PRO A 393 0.74 -2.64 -19.74
N TYR A 394 0.86 -1.32 -19.54
CA TYR A 394 0.17 -0.61 -18.45
C TYR A 394 -1.36 -0.71 -18.58
N ALA A 395 -1.93 -0.48 -19.77
CA ALA A 395 -3.36 -0.56 -20.01
C ALA A 395 -3.91 -1.99 -19.86
N MET A 396 -3.17 -2.99 -20.34
CA MET A 396 -3.52 -4.39 -20.12
C MET A 396 -3.53 -4.74 -18.63
N MET A 397 -2.53 -4.30 -17.88
CA MET A 397 -2.48 -4.50 -16.42
C MET A 397 -3.69 -3.84 -15.73
N GLY A 398 -4.02 -2.59 -16.08
CA GLY A 398 -5.21 -1.90 -15.56
C GLY A 398 -6.53 -2.60 -15.91
N THR A 399 -6.62 -3.20 -17.09
CA THR A 399 -7.77 -4.05 -17.47
C THR A 399 -7.88 -5.27 -16.56
N GLY A 400 -6.75 -5.90 -16.23
CA GLY A 400 -6.69 -7.00 -15.27
C GLY A 400 -7.09 -6.57 -13.85
N GLU A 401 -6.70 -5.36 -13.45
CA GLU A 401 -7.01 -4.79 -12.13
C GLU A 401 -8.51 -4.69 -11.89
N VAL A 402 -9.28 -4.20 -12.88
CA VAL A 402 -10.74 -4.09 -12.83
C VAL A 402 -11.40 -5.46 -12.58
N LEU A 403 -10.83 -6.52 -13.14
CA LEU A 403 -11.38 -7.87 -13.08
C LEU A 403 -11.01 -8.64 -11.80
N CYS A 404 -9.92 -8.25 -11.13
CA CYS A 404 -9.41 -8.92 -9.94
C CYS A 404 -9.76 -8.16 -8.65
N ASN A 405 -9.28 -6.93 -8.48
CA ASN A 405 -9.23 -6.28 -7.17
C ASN A 405 -10.63 -5.99 -6.59
N PRO A 406 -11.57 -5.37 -7.33
CA PRO A 406 -12.92 -5.16 -6.82
C PRO A 406 -13.67 -6.47 -6.56
N VAL A 407 -13.46 -7.48 -7.41
CA VAL A 407 -14.13 -8.79 -7.29
C VAL A 407 -13.65 -9.55 -6.06
N LEU A 408 -12.34 -9.55 -5.79
CA LEU A 408 -11.76 -10.18 -4.59
C LEU A 408 -12.16 -9.45 -3.31
N GLN A 409 -12.19 -8.11 -3.33
CA GLN A 409 -12.71 -7.32 -2.21
C GLN A 409 -14.20 -7.60 -1.96
N TYR A 410 -15.01 -7.74 -3.01
CA TYR A 410 -16.42 -8.11 -2.88
C TYR A 410 -16.59 -9.52 -2.30
N ILE A 411 -15.84 -10.52 -2.80
CA ILE A 411 -15.85 -11.88 -2.25
C ILE A 411 -15.46 -11.87 -0.76
N ALA A 412 -14.46 -11.06 -0.38
CA ALA A 412 -14.03 -10.91 1.00
C ALA A 412 -15.09 -10.24 1.90
N TYR A 413 -15.91 -9.34 1.36
CA TYR A 413 -16.97 -8.64 2.08
C TYR A 413 -18.24 -9.49 2.23
N ASP A 414 -18.72 -10.07 1.12
CA ASP A 414 -19.99 -10.79 1.03
C ASP A 414 -19.89 -12.17 1.69
N GLY A 415 -18.75 -12.85 1.55
CA GLY A 415 -18.51 -14.14 2.19
C GLY A 415 -18.22 -14.07 3.69
N ALA A 416 -17.91 -12.88 4.22
CA ALA A 416 -17.63 -12.68 5.64
C ALA A 416 -18.92 -12.46 6.44
N ASP A 417 -18.93 -13.00 7.66
CA ASP A 417 -19.95 -12.64 8.64
C ASP A 417 -19.86 -11.13 8.98
N PRO A 418 -21.00 -10.43 9.17
CA PRO A 418 -20.99 -8.99 9.45
C PRO A 418 -20.04 -8.56 10.57
N ALA A 419 -19.84 -9.39 11.60
CA ALA A 419 -18.93 -9.09 12.71
C ALA A 419 -17.44 -9.10 12.34
N TYR A 420 -17.06 -9.71 11.21
CA TYR A 420 -15.68 -9.94 10.79
C TYR A 420 -15.33 -9.30 9.43
N ARG A 421 -16.23 -8.50 8.84
CA ARG A 421 -16.02 -7.86 7.52
C ARG A 421 -14.73 -7.05 7.45
N SER A 422 -14.47 -6.19 8.42
CA SER A 422 -13.24 -5.36 8.44
C SER A 422 -11.98 -6.22 8.57
N LEU A 423 -12.05 -7.34 9.30
CA LEU A 423 -10.93 -8.27 9.43
C LEU A 423 -10.63 -8.99 8.11
N MET A 424 -11.67 -9.43 7.39
CA MET A 424 -11.51 -10.08 6.08
C MET A 424 -11.07 -9.10 4.99
N GLN A 425 -11.53 -7.85 5.04
CA GLN A 425 -11.01 -6.78 4.19
C GLN A 425 -9.52 -6.49 4.47
N ALA A 426 -9.12 -6.46 5.75
CA ALA A 426 -7.71 -6.31 6.12
C ALA A 426 -6.86 -7.48 5.60
N LEU A 427 -7.36 -8.72 5.68
CA LEU A 427 -6.69 -9.89 5.11
C LEU A 427 -6.58 -9.80 3.58
N CYS A 428 -7.63 -9.34 2.89
CA CYS A 428 -7.62 -9.12 1.44
C CYS A 428 -6.54 -8.11 1.06
N LEU A 429 -6.50 -6.95 1.71
CA LEU A 429 -5.49 -5.92 1.47
C LEU A 429 -4.08 -6.37 1.84
N PHE A 430 -3.93 -7.19 2.89
CA PHE A 430 -2.65 -7.80 3.25
C PHE A 430 -2.15 -8.71 2.12
N ALA A 431 -3.01 -9.56 1.58
CA ALA A 431 -2.66 -10.46 0.47
C ALA A 431 -2.27 -9.69 -0.81
N MET A 432 -2.81 -8.48 -1.02
CA MET A 432 -2.40 -7.60 -2.12
C MET A 432 -0.97 -7.04 -1.99
N GLY A 433 -0.44 -6.96 -0.77
CA GLY A 433 0.92 -6.50 -0.52
C GLY A 433 1.98 -7.37 -1.21
N GLY A 434 1.67 -8.64 -1.48
CA GLY A 434 2.52 -9.62 -2.15
C GLY A 434 3.79 -9.98 -1.35
N PRO A 435 4.47 -11.09 -1.72
CA PRO A 435 5.75 -11.44 -1.13
C PRO A 435 6.84 -10.41 -1.54
N PRO A 436 7.85 -10.17 -0.69
CA PRO A 436 8.96 -9.27 -1.00
C PRO A 436 9.70 -9.76 -2.24
N LYS A 437 9.93 -8.82 -3.17
CA LYS A 437 10.57 -9.09 -4.45
C LYS A 437 12.00 -9.59 -4.25
N MET A 438 12.40 -10.59 -5.02
CA MET A 438 13.82 -10.88 -5.25
C MET A 438 14.46 -9.64 -5.87
N ARG A 439 15.34 -8.97 -5.13
CA ARG A 439 16.26 -7.97 -5.68
C ARG A 439 17.10 -8.65 -6.77
N LYS A 440 17.40 -7.94 -7.86
CA LYS A 440 18.26 -8.34 -9.00
C LYS A 440 19.44 -9.24 -8.56
N THR A 441 19.25 -10.56 -8.56
CA THR A 441 20.37 -11.52 -8.60
C THR A 441 20.62 -12.00 -10.04
N LEU A 442 19.66 -11.81 -10.96
CA LEU A 442 19.79 -12.24 -12.36
C LEU A 442 20.41 -11.21 -13.32
N TYR A 443 20.62 -9.95 -12.89
CA TYR A 443 21.25 -8.93 -13.73
C TYR A 443 22.78 -8.86 -13.61
N LEU A 444 23.39 -9.62 -12.68
CA LEU A 444 24.85 -9.73 -12.56
C LEU A 444 25.43 -10.97 -13.27
N ALA A 445 24.60 -11.78 -13.92
CA ALA A 445 25.04 -12.94 -14.71
C ALA A 445 25.09 -12.67 -16.22
N THR A 446 24.67 -11.48 -16.68
CA THR A 446 24.68 -11.10 -18.10
C THR A 446 25.07 -9.63 -18.29
N SER A 447 26.25 -9.28 -17.80
CA SER A 447 27.04 -8.19 -18.38
C SER A 447 28.40 -8.79 -18.75
N PRO A 448 28.88 -8.62 -19.99
CA PRO A 448 30.25 -9.00 -20.34
C PRO A 448 31.28 -8.26 -19.49
#